data_AF-A0A7K8L7J2-F1
#
_entry.id   AF-A0A7K8L7J2-F1
#
_cell.length_a   1.000
_cell.length_b   1.000
_cell.length_c   1.000
_cell.angle_alpha   90.00
_cell.angle_beta   90.00
_cell.angle_gamma   90.00
#
_symmetry.space_group_name_H-M   'P 1'
#
loop_
_entity.id
_entity.type
_entity.pdbx_description
1 polymer ?
#
loop_
_entity_poly.entity_id
_entity_poly.type
_entity_poly.pdbx_seq_one_letter_code
_entity_poly.pdbx_strand_id
1 'polypeptide(L)' 'MNFAFFFFFFAAYSQEAADTLACRESRGSCSFVACSPPRVDIGTCRGGKLKCCKW' A
#
# COMPACT_ATOMS: atom_id res chain seq x y z
N MET A 1 11.74 3.44 29.88
CA MET A 1 11.80 2.93 28.49
C MET A 1 10.62 3.52 27.71
N ASN A 2 10.89 4.25 26.63
CA ASN A 2 10.00 5.25 26.04
C ASN A 2 8.83 4.62 25.24
N PHE A 3 7.61 4.65 25.80
CA PHE A 3 6.38 4.02 25.26
C PHE A 3 6.03 4.46 23.83
N ALA A 4 6.47 5.65 23.42
CA ALA A 4 6.25 6.21 22.09
C ALA A 4 6.88 5.36 20.97
N PHE A 5 8.01 4.71 21.22
CA PHE A 5 8.73 3.95 20.20
C PHE A 5 7.93 2.74 19.71
N PHE A 6 7.21 2.07 20.61
CA PHE A 6 6.38 0.91 20.26
C PHE A 6 5.17 1.29 19.39
N PHE A 7 4.61 2.49 19.62
CA PHE A 7 3.47 3.01 18.87
C PHE A 7 3.82 3.36 17.41
N PHE A 8 5.02 3.93 17.18
CA PHE A 8 5.47 4.28 15.82
C PHE A 8 5.68 3.05 14.92
N PHE A 9 6.20 1.94 15.48
CA PHE A 9 6.42 0.72 14.72
C PHE A 9 5.11 0.03 14.31
N PHE A 10 4.09 0.08 15.17
CA PHE A 10 2.79 -0.52 14.88
C PHE A 10 2.05 0.21 13.74
N ALA A 11 2.14 1.54 13.72
CA ALA A 11 1.50 2.37 12.68
C ALA A 11 2.09 2.16 11.28
N ALA A 12 3.38 1.83 11.17
CA ALA A 12 4.00 1.54 9.88
C ALA A 12 3.56 0.18 9.32
N TYR A 13 3.44 -0.84 10.18
CA TYR A 13 3.00 -2.17 9.78
C TYR A 13 1.52 -2.20 9.38
N SER A 14 0.66 -1.48 10.12
CA SER A 14 -0.76 -1.39 9.78
C SER A 14 -0.98 -0.67 8.45
N GLN A 15 -0.18 0.35 8.13
CA GLN A 15 -0.22 1.01 6.83
C GLN A 15 0.22 0.09 5.68
N GLU A 16 1.19 -0.81 5.93
CA GLU A 16 1.62 -1.80 4.93
C GLU A 16 0.47 -2.70 4.48
N ALA A 17 -0.29 -3.20 5.46
CA ALA A 17 -1.46 -4.01 5.22
C ALA A 17 -2.64 -3.19 4.67
N ALA A 18 -2.91 -2.00 5.23
CA ALA A 18 -4.05 -1.16 4.86
C ALA A 18 -4.02 -0.74 3.39
N ASP A 19 -2.87 -0.32 2.89
CA ASP A 19 -2.66 0.11 1.50
C ASP A 19 -2.84 -1.06 0.52
N THR A 20 -2.31 -2.24 0.88
CA THR A 20 -2.52 -3.48 0.11
C THR A 20 -3.99 -3.91 0.08
N LEU A 21 -4.68 -3.82 1.22
CA LEU A 21 -6.09 -4.16 1.33
C LEU A 21 -6.95 -3.15 0.55
N ALA A 22 -6.69 -1.85 0.68
CA ALA A 22 -7.39 -0.81 -0.07
C ALA A 22 -7.27 -0.99 -1.59
N CYS A 23 -6.08 -1.38 -2.07
CA CYS A 23 -5.87 -1.73 -3.48
C CYS A 23 -6.75 -2.91 -3.92
N ARG A 24 -6.78 -3.98 -3.11
CA ARG A 24 -7.58 -5.18 -3.36
C ARG A 24 -9.09 -4.88 -3.34
N GLU A 25 -9.56 -4.12 -2.36
CA GLU A 25 -10.96 -3.67 -2.25
C GLU A 25 -11.36 -2.83 -3.46
N SER A 26 -10.44 -2.02 -3.97
CA SER A 26 -10.65 -1.23 -5.19
C SER A 26 -10.67 -2.06 -6.48
N ARG A 27 -10.52 -3.39 -6.39
CA ARG A 27 -10.30 -4.32 -7.53
C ARG A 27 -9.05 -3.97 -8.36
N GLY A 28 -8.07 -3.34 -7.70
CA GLY A 28 -6.76 -3.07 -8.27
C GLY A 28 -5.82 -4.26 -8.13
N SER A 29 -4.64 -4.14 -8.73
CA SER A 29 -3.55 -5.12 -8.65
C SER A 29 -2.26 -4.42 -8.26
N CYS A 30 -1.56 -5.00 -7.29
CA CYS A 30 -0.26 -4.50 -6.85
C CYS A 30 0.83 -4.88 -7.88
N SER A 31 1.53 -3.88 -8.40
CA SER A 31 2.59 -4.04 -9.41
C SER A 31 3.91 -3.46 -8.89
N PHE A 32 5.02 -4.15 -9.17
CA PHE A 32 6.38 -3.65 -8.91
C PHE A 32 6.84 -2.64 -9.95
N VAL A 33 6.19 -2.63 -11.11
CA VAL A 33 6.44 -1.68 -12.19
C VAL A 33 5.35 -0.63 -12.24
N ALA A 34 5.64 0.53 -12.84
CA ALA A 34 4.65 1.58 -13.09
C ALA A 34 3.43 1.00 -13.82
N CYS A 35 2.25 1.51 -13.48
CA CYS A 35 1.01 1.07 -14.12
C CYS A 35 1.07 1.36 -15.62
N SER A 36 0.96 0.31 -16.44
CA SER A 36 0.91 0.46 -17.88
C SER A 36 -0.54 0.70 -18.32
N PRO A 37 -0.77 1.64 -19.25
CA PRO A 37 -2.10 1.89 -19.79
C PRO A 37 -2.69 0.59 -20.35
N PRO A 38 -4.00 0.36 -20.17
CA PRO A 38 -5.02 1.29 -19.67
C PRO A 38 -5.16 1.37 -18.14
N ARG A 39 -4.30 0.70 -17.37
CA ARG A 39 -4.38 0.72 -15.90
C ARG A 39 -3.75 2.00 -15.35
N VAL A 40 -4.45 2.65 -14.43
CA VAL A 40 -4.02 3.87 -13.73
C VAL A 40 -3.49 3.55 -12.34
N ASP A 41 -2.51 4.34 -11.88
CA ASP A 41 -2.04 4.33 -10.49
C ASP A 41 -3.11 4.98 -9.62
N ILE A 42 -3.62 4.23 -8.64
CA ILE A 42 -4.65 4.69 -7.69
C ILE A 42 -4.13 4.76 -6.25
N GLY A 43 -2.84 4.50 -6.04
CA GLY A 43 -2.25 4.34 -4.71
C GLY A 43 -1.06 3.38 -4.72
N THR A 44 -0.73 2.87 -3.54
CA THR A 44 0.41 1.97 -3.35
C THR A 44 -0.03 0.58 -2.90
N CYS A 45 0.90 -0.37 -2.82
CA CYS A 45 0.73 -1.56 -1.99
C CYS A 45 1.97 -1.81 -1.13
N ARG A 46 1.82 -2.67 -0.12
CA ARG A 46 2.86 -3.03 0.85
C ARG A 46 3.59 -1.80 1.38
N GLY A 47 2.82 -0.81 1.82
CA GLY A 47 3.35 0.37 2.52
C GLY A 47 4.24 1.22 1.62
N GLY A 48 3.84 1.39 0.36
CA GLY A 48 4.60 2.19 -0.61
C GLY A 48 5.64 1.43 -1.44
N LYS A 49 5.85 0.12 -1.20
CA LYS A 49 6.84 -0.68 -1.95
C LYS A 49 6.39 -1.03 -3.37
N LEU A 50 5.09 -0.98 -3.61
CA LEU A 50 4.43 -1.39 -4.85
C LEU A 50 3.46 -0.29 -5.28
N LYS A 51 3.09 -0.30 -6.56
CA LYS A 51 2.03 0.55 -7.11
C LYS A 51 0.72 -0.22 -7.18
N CYS A 52 -0.37 0.40 -6.74
CA CYS A 52 -1.70 -0.14 -6.96
C CYS A 52 -2.21 0.32 -8.32
N CYS A 53 -2.34 -0.62 -9.25
CA CYS A 53 -2.82 -0.36 -10.59
C CYS A 53 -4.27 -0.86 -10.75
N LYS A 54 -5.16 0.02 -11.19
CA LYS A 54 -6.57 -0.32 -11.46
C LYS A 54 -6.93 0.03 -12.89
N TRP A 55 -7.80 -0.76 -13.51
CA TRP A 55 -8.40 -0.44 -14.79
C TRP A 55 -9.31 0.78 -14.72
#